data_AF-A0A8T4ZKT2-F1
#
_entry.id   AF-A0A8T4ZKT2-F1
#
_cell.length_a   1.000
_cell.length_b   1.000
_cell.length_c   1.000
_cell.angle_alpha   90.00
_cell.angle_beta   90.00
_cell.angle_gamma   90.00
#
_symmetry.space_group_name_H-M   'P 1'
#
loop_
_entity.id
_entity.type
_entity.pdbx_description
1 polymer ?
#
loop_
_entity_poly.entity_id
_entity_poly.type
_entity_poly.pdbx_seq_one_letter_code
_entity_poly.pdbx_strand_id
1 'polypeptide(L)' 'MIRVLPAKDEEVYNIIKSFPEVKEIIQTYGEYDIIIKTELNTLEELDNFVFNKLRATEGVAVTTTLIEARPKFKRVG' A
#
# COMPACT_ATOMS: atom_id res chain seq x y z
N MET A 1 -0.30 -2.00 -4.94
CA MET A 1 -0.77 -3.38 -5.22
C MET A 1 0.12 -4.33 -4.46
N ILE A 2 -0.45 -5.37 -3.86
CA ILE A 2 0.21 -6.20 -2.86
C ILE A 2 -0.11 -7.66 -3.16
N ARG A 3 0.93 -8.49 -3.15
CA ARG A 3 0.82 -9.94 -3.10
C ARG A 3 1.13 -10.43 -1.69
N VAL A 4 0.32 -11.35 -1.22
CA VAL A 4 0.32 -11.86 0.15
C VAL A 4 0.80 -13.32 0.14
N LEU A 5 1.43 -13.74 1.23
CA LEU A 5 1.79 -15.14 1.44
C LEU A 5 0.51 -15.99 1.61
N PRO A 6 0.53 -17.26 1.19
CA PRO A 6 -0.63 -18.13 1.33
C PRO A 6 -1.19 -18.15 2.76
N ALA A 7 -2.52 -18.07 2.89
CA ALA A 7 -3.26 -18.09 4.15
C ALA A 7 -3.00 -16.91 5.11
N LYS A 8 -2.39 -15.82 4.63
CA LYS A 8 -2.18 -14.57 5.39
C LYS A 8 -3.10 -13.43 4.94
N ASP A 9 -3.98 -13.69 3.97
CA ASP A 9 -4.81 -12.69 3.29
C ASP A 9 -5.67 -11.85 4.24
N GLU A 10 -6.37 -12.50 5.17
CA GLU A 10 -7.26 -11.83 6.12
C GLU A 10 -6.48 -11.03 7.17
N GLU A 11 -5.38 -11.59 7.70
CA GLU A 11 -4.50 -10.94 8.67
C GLU A 11 -3.89 -9.65 8.06
N VAL A 12 -3.29 -9.79 6.88
CA VAL A 12 -2.68 -8.67 6.15
C VAL A 12 -3.70 -7.62 5.78
N TYR A 13 -4.89 -8.02 5.30
CA TYR A 13 -5.96 -7.08 4.99
C TYR A 13 -6.35 -6.24 6.21
N ASN A 14 -6.57 -6.88 7.36
CA ASN A 14 -7.00 -6.18 8.58
C ASN A 14 -5.92 -5.23 9.12
N ILE A 15 -4.64 -5.65 9.09
CA ILE A 15 -3.52 -4.79 9.49
C ILE A 15 -3.45 -3.58 8.57
N ILE A 16 -3.41 -3.78 7.25
CA ILE A 16 -3.25 -2.68 6.29
C ILE A 16 -4.46 -1.74 6.31
N LYS A 17 -5.68 -2.27 6.49
CA LYS A 17 -6.90 -1.45 6.63
C LYS A 17 -6.85 -0.52 7.83
N SER A 18 -6.08 -0.85 8.86
CA SER A 18 -5.91 0.00 10.05
C SER A 18 -4.98 1.20 9.84
N PHE A 19 -4.22 1.22 8.72
CA PHE A 19 -3.25 2.28 8.46
C PHE A 19 -3.96 3.58 8.04
N PRO A 20 -3.69 4.72 8.72
CA PRO A 20 -4.38 5.99 8.44
C PRO A 20 -4.10 6.55 7.03
N GLU A 21 -2.98 6.15 6.43
CA GLU A 21 -2.59 6.50 5.07
C GLU A 21 -3.49 5.83 4.01
N VAL A 22 -4.13 4.70 4.34
CA VAL A 22 -4.97 3.92 3.43
C VAL A 22 -6.39 4.51 3.37
N LYS A 23 -6.81 4.93 2.18
CA LYS A 23 -8.15 5.48 1.91
C LYS A 23 -9.12 4.46 1.37
N GLU A 24 -8.61 3.52 0.59
CA GLU A 24 -9.39 2.44 0.00
C GLU A 24 -8.55 1.16 0.02
N ILE A 25 -9.19 0.03 0.30
CA ILE A 25 -8.58 -1.30 0.28
C ILE A 25 -9.56 -2.29 -0.35
N ILE A 26 -9.07 -3.05 -1.32
CA ILE A 26 -9.86 -3.97 -2.13
C ILE A 26 -9.10 -5.29 -2.21
N GLN A 27 -9.77 -6.39 -1.88
CA GLN A 27 -9.27 -7.74 -2.18
C GLN A 27 -9.57 -8.08 -3.64
N THR A 28 -8.62 -8.72 -4.31
CA THR A 28 -8.71 -9.05 -5.73
C THR A 28 -8.37 -10.50 -5.98
N TYR A 29 -8.98 -11.07 -7.01
CA TYR A 29 -8.55 -12.34 -7.60
C TYR A 29 -7.73 -12.02 -8.85
N GLY A 30 -6.44 -12.32 -8.85
CA GLY A 30 -5.55 -11.98 -9.97
C GLY A 30 -4.07 -12.13 -9.62
N GLU A 31 -3.22 -11.34 -10.28
CA GLU A 31 -1.77 -11.32 -10.01
C GLU A 31 -1.44 -10.81 -8.59
N TYR A 32 -2.29 -9.93 -8.07
CA TYR A 32 -2.20 -9.35 -6.74
C TYR A 32 -3.46 -9.71 -5.95
N ASP A 33 -3.29 -9.85 -4.63
CA ASP A 33 -4.36 -10.23 -3.70
C ASP A 33 -5.04 -8.99 -3.11
N ILE A 34 -4.31 -7.88 -2.98
CA ILE A 34 -4.82 -6.62 -2.42
C ILE A 34 -4.38 -5.41 -3.26
N ILE A 35 -5.34 -4.52 -3.52
CA ILE A 35 -5.10 -3.17 -4.02
C ILE A 35 -5.44 -2.17 -2.92
N ILE A 36 -4.51 -1.25 -2.66
CA ILE A 36 -4.73 -0.11 -1.77
C ILE A 36 -4.57 1.20 -2.52
N LYS A 37 -5.34 2.20 -2.11
CA LYS A 37 -5.15 3.60 -2.46
C LYS A 37 -4.73 4.35 -1.21
N THR A 38 -3.67 5.13 -1.32
CA THR A 38 -3.11 5.91 -0.21
C THR A 38 -3.04 7.38 -0.56
N GLU A 39 -3.16 8.25 0.45
CA GLU A 39 -2.94 9.69 0.29
C GLU A 39 -1.80 10.12 1.20
N LEU A 40 -0.76 10.70 0.59
CA LEU A 40 0.49 11.12 1.22
C LEU A 40 0.91 12.45 0.59
N ASN A 41 1.62 13.29 1.33
CA ASN A 41 1.96 14.64 0.90
C ASN A 41 3.30 14.72 0.16
N THR A 42 4.20 13.78 0.41
CA THR A 42 5.57 13.80 -0.13
C THR A 42 6.03 12.40 -0.58
N LEU A 43 7.07 12.37 -1.44
CA LEU A 43 7.71 11.10 -1.82
C LEU A 43 8.44 10.45 -0.64
N GLU A 44 8.96 11.23 0.29
CA GLU A 44 9.59 10.71 1.51
C GLU A 44 8.57 9.99 2.41
N GLU A 45 7.36 10.55 2.57
CA GLU A 45 6.26 9.89 3.27
C GLU A 45 5.85 8.58 2.56
N LEU A 46 5.85 8.57 1.22
CA LEU A 46 5.60 7.37 0.42
C LEU A 46 6.66 6.29 0.65
N ASP A 47 7.94 6.65 0.56
CA ASP A 47 9.02 5.71 0.80
C ASP A 47 8.95 5.14 2.20
N ASN A 48 8.79 5.99 3.22
CA ASN A 48 8.64 5.54 4.60
C ASN A 48 7.43 4.61 4.78
N PHE A 49 6.26 4.97 4.22
CA PHE A 49 5.07 4.12 4.28
C PHE A 49 5.30 2.77 3.61
N VAL A 50 5.88 2.74 2.41
CA VAL A 50 6.08 1.49 1.66
C VAL A 50 7.10 0.58 2.34
N PHE A 51 8.27 1.11 2.73
CA PHE A 51 9.36 0.29 3.24
C PHE A 51 9.20 -0.06 4.73
N ASN A 52 8.76 0.89 5.56
CA ASN A 52 8.80 0.73 7.02
C ASN A 52 7.44 0.33 7.61
N LYS A 53 6.34 0.49 6.88
CA LYS A 53 5.01 -0.01 7.29
C LYS A 53 4.55 -1.14 6.40
N LEU A 54 4.31 -0.88 5.12
CA LEU A 54 3.62 -1.82 4.24
C LEU A 54 4.41 -3.11 4.02
N ARG A 55 5.68 -3.01 3.62
CA ARG A 55 6.56 -4.18 3.39
C ARG A 55 7.01 -4.84 4.69
N ALA A 56 6.93 -4.13 5.81
CA ALA A 56 7.24 -4.67 7.13
C ALA A 56 6.10 -5.49 7.73
N THR A 57 4.87 -5.36 7.19
CA THR A 57 3.73 -6.19 7.59
C THR A 57 4.00 -7.66 7.28
N GLU A 58 3.98 -8.51 8.31
CA GLU A 58 4.13 -9.96 8.15
C GLU A 58 3.07 -10.49 7.18
N GLY A 59 3.49 -11.31 6.21
CA GLY A 59 2.61 -11.86 5.18
C GLY A 59 2.63 -11.06 3.87
N VAL A 60 3.10 -9.82 3.85
CA VAL A 60 3.32 -9.09 2.59
C VAL A 60 4.54 -9.67 1.87
N ALA A 61 4.33 -10.21 0.66
CA ALA A 61 5.37 -10.85 -0.12
C ALA A 61 5.98 -9.92 -1.17
N VAL A 62 5.11 -9.22 -1.92
CA VAL A 62 5.53 -8.32 -3.01
C VAL A 62 4.64 -7.10 -3.01
N THR A 63 5.21 -5.93 -3.32
CA THR A 63 4.45 -4.70 -3.53
C THR A 63 4.83 -4.07 -4.86
N THR A 64 3.84 -3.63 -5.63
CA THR A 64 4.00 -2.78 -6.80
C THR A 64 3.30 -1.44 -6.53
N THR A 65 4.05 -0.34 -6.61
CA THR A 65 3.55 1.01 -6.32
C THR A 65 3.33 1.76 -7.63
N LEU A 66 2.12 2.29 -7.81
CA LEU A 66 1.78 3.16 -8.92
C LEU A 66 1.64 4.58 -8.37
N ILE A 67 2.51 5.49 -8.82
CA ILE A 67 2.51 6.88 -8.37
C ILE A 67 1.70 7.70 -9.36
N GLU A 68 0.79 8.53 -8.85
CA GLU A 68 0.03 9.46 -9.68
C GLU A 68 0.99 10.41 -10.42
N ALA A 69 0.94 10.42 -11.75
CA ALA A 69 1.84 11.24 -12.56
C ALA A 69 1.57 12.75 -12.43
N ARG A 70 0.38 13.12 -11.96
CA ARG A 70 -0.09 14.52 -11.81
C ARG A 70 -0.83 14.70 -10.47
N PRO A 71 -0.10 14.66 -9.34
CA PRO A 71 -0.72 14.81 -8.03
C PRO A 71 -1.29 16.22 -7.87
N LYS A 72 -2.38 16.35 -7.11
CA LYS A 72 -2.97 17.65 -6.78
C LYS A 72 -2.13 18.48 -5.78
N PHE A 73 -1.03 17.93 -5.26
CA PHE A 73 -0.12 18.62 -4.35
C PHE A 73 0.98 19.39 -5.10
N LYS A 74 1.45 20.50 -4.51
CA LYS A 74 2.53 21.32 -5.08
C LYS A 74 3.82 20.50 -5.18
N ARG A 75 4.38 20.36 -6.39
CA ARG A 75 5.79 19.97 -6.54
C ARG A 75 6.62 21.02 -5.80
N VAL A 76 7.30 20.60 -4.74
CA VAL A 76 8.41 21.39 -4.20
C VAL A 76 9.44 21.42 -5.32
N GLY A 77 9.68 22.63 -5.85
CA GLY A 77 10.66 22.88 -6.91
C GLY A 77 12.08 22.70 -6.41
#